data_AF-A0A3M1GL56-F1
#
_entry.id   AF-A0A3M1GL56-F1
#
_cell.length_a   1.000
_cell.length_b   1.000
_cell.length_c   1.000
_cell.angle_alpha   90.00
_cell.angle_beta   90.00
_cell.angle_gamma   90.00
#
_symmetry.space_group_name_H-M   'P 1'
#
loop_
_entity.id
_entity.type
_entity.pdbx_description
1 polymer ?
#
loop_
_entity_poly.entity_id
_entity_poly.type
_entity_poly.pdbx_seq_one_letter_code
_entity_poly.pdbx_strand_id
1 'polypeptide(L)'
;ADGLTPARARYAFSPLQTWAAVRAGHLADPQRFDALRQRYEGLSGILWLGSWLSASEPLESYFKFNLGHDAVMICASTETEPARYRDVIEDLEILREATGHHLNAWFDGVYAACVPAAAATWGPQVRGELEAWTLRDRREHAVDLRGDPSIPTVMYTSAGLGQPRPSTIPPQPPTPVEVARYPIPVEKRRYSDFMWQRDPFRLVGGGNGERQYPGVDLLQPYWLGRSYGLWR
;
A
#
# COMPACT_ATOMS: atom_id res chain seq x y z
N ALA A 1 20.39 -26.15 6.13
CA ALA A 1 19.11 -25.56 5.70
C ALA A 1 19.31 -24.06 5.68
N ASP A 2 19.29 -23.42 4.52
CA ASP A 2 20.00 -22.15 4.29
C ASP A 2 19.22 -20.87 4.62
N GLY A 3 17.92 -20.93 4.95
CA GLY A 3 17.15 -19.77 5.44
C GLY A 3 17.09 -18.55 4.49
N LEU A 4 17.62 -18.68 3.28
CA LEU A 4 17.93 -17.58 2.37
C LEU A 4 17.08 -17.59 1.09
N THR A 5 16.24 -18.61 0.88
CA THR A 5 15.40 -18.68 -0.31
C THR A 5 14.08 -17.91 -0.10
N PRO A 6 13.78 -16.85 -0.89
CA PRO A 6 12.54 -16.07 -0.79
C PRO A 6 11.26 -16.91 -0.92
N ALA A 7 11.31 -18.03 -1.68
CA ALA A 7 10.19 -18.96 -1.80
C ALA A 7 9.76 -19.62 -0.48
N ARG A 8 10.57 -19.53 0.59
CA ARG A 8 10.21 -19.94 1.95
C ARG A 8 9.94 -18.76 2.90
N ALA A 9 10.21 -17.54 2.46
CA ALA A 9 9.84 -16.34 3.20
C ALA A 9 8.33 -16.16 3.09
N ARG A 10 7.63 -16.26 4.21
CA ARG A 10 6.16 -16.13 4.31
C ARG A 10 5.64 -14.73 3.96
N TYR A 11 6.45 -13.85 3.37
CA TYR A 11 6.16 -12.44 3.15
C TYR A 11 6.45 -11.94 1.73
N ALA A 12 7.08 -12.78 0.87
CA ALA A 12 7.33 -12.44 -0.52
C ALA A 12 6.32 -13.19 -1.42
N PHE A 13 5.18 -12.55 -1.69
CA PHE A 13 4.05 -13.17 -2.38
C PHE A 13 3.96 -12.77 -3.86
N SER A 14 4.76 -11.80 -4.32
CA SER A 14 4.84 -11.39 -5.72
C SER A 14 6.28 -11.36 -6.25
N PRO A 15 6.47 -11.37 -7.57
CA PRO A 15 7.77 -11.13 -8.19
C PRO A 15 8.41 -9.81 -7.71
N LEU A 16 7.67 -8.70 -7.65
CA LEU A 16 8.18 -7.43 -7.14
C LEU A 16 8.63 -7.52 -5.67
N GLN A 17 7.82 -8.09 -4.78
CA GLN A 17 8.19 -8.23 -3.35
C GLN A 17 9.42 -9.12 -3.18
N THR A 18 9.53 -10.17 -3.99
CA THR A 18 10.70 -11.05 -4.02
C THR A 18 11.93 -10.26 -4.44
N TRP A 19 11.83 -9.48 -5.52
CA TRP A 19 12.94 -8.64 -6.00
C TRP A 19 13.33 -7.59 -4.95
N ALA A 20 12.37 -6.88 -4.36
CA ALA A 20 12.61 -5.89 -3.33
C ALA A 20 13.36 -6.47 -2.12
N ALA A 21 12.95 -7.66 -1.64
CA ALA A 21 13.62 -8.33 -0.52
C ALA A 21 15.07 -8.73 -0.87
N VAL A 22 15.30 -9.27 -2.07
CA VAL A 22 16.64 -9.63 -2.55
C VAL A 22 17.52 -8.39 -2.73
N ARG A 23 16.96 -7.30 -3.26
CA ARG A 23 17.64 -6.00 -3.40
C ARG A 23 18.04 -5.42 -2.05
N ALA A 24 17.12 -5.35 -1.11
CA ALA A 24 17.39 -4.87 0.24
C ALA A 24 18.49 -5.71 0.93
N GLY A 25 18.42 -7.04 0.80
CA GLY A 25 19.44 -7.95 1.31
C GLY A 25 20.82 -7.70 0.68
N HIS A 26 20.88 -7.55 -0.64
CA HIS A 26 22.12 -7.25 -1.36
C HIS A 26 22.72 -5.89 -1.01
N LEU A 27 21.91 -4.87 -0.75
CA LEU A 27 22.41 -3.57 -0.28
C LEU A 27 23.01 -3.65 1.12
N ALA A 28 22.41 -4.47 2.00
CA ALA A 28 22.90 -4.64 3.36
C ALA A 28 24.16 -5.51 3.44
N ASP A 29 24.24 -6.58 2.62
CA ASP A 29 25.35 -7.54 2.60
C ASP A 29 25.54 -8.11 1.18
N PRO A 30 26.31 -7.42 0.31
CA PRO A 30 26.52 -7.86 -1.06
C PRO A 30 27.14 -9.25 -1.15
N GLN A 31 28.11 -9.56 -0.29
CA GLN A 31 28.82 -10.84 -0.31
C GLN A 31 27.88 -12.02 -0.08
N ARG A 32 26.91 -11.87 0.83
CA ARG A 32 25.95 -12.91 1.15
C ARG A 32 24.85 -13.06 0.11
N PHE A 33 24.42 -11.96 -0.50
CA PHE A 33 23.20 -11.93 -1.32
C PHE A 33 23.45 -11.83 -2.83
N ASP A 34 24.68 -11.65 -3.32
CA ASP A 34 24.93 -11.49 -4.77
C ASP A 34 24.49 -12.71 -5.60
N ALA A 35 24.78 -13.93 -5.14
CA ALA A 35 24.29 -15.14 -5.81
C ALA A 35 22.75 -15.20 -5.86
N LEU A 36 22.08 -14.71 -4.81
CA LEU A 36 20.61 -14.64 -4.77
C LEU A 36 20.10 -13.54 -5.73
N ARG A 37 20.75 -12.38 -5.75
CA ARG A 37 20.46 -11.30 -6.68
C ARG A 37 20.53 -11.79 -8.12
N GLN A 38 21.65 -12.37 -8.53
CA GLN A 38 21.85 -12.90 -9.89
C GLN A 38 20.78 -13.94 -10.27
N ARG A 39 20.41 -14.82 -9.33
CA ARG A 39 19.36 -15.83 -9.55
C ARG A 39 17.99 -15.21 -9.83
N TYR A 40 17.66 -14.11 -9.17
CA TYR A 40 16.34 -13.47 -9.25
C TYR A 40 16.28 -12.26 -10.19
N GLU A 41 17.39 -11.88 -10.82
CA GLU A 41 17.42 -10.83 -11.86
C GLU A 41 16.45 -11.12 -13.02
N GLY A 42 16.23 -12.41 -13.33
CA GLY A 42 15.30 -12.87 -14.37
C GLY A 42 13.81 -12.64 -14.05
N LEU A 43 13.47 -12.06 -12.89
CA LEU A 43 12.10 -11.61 -12.61
C LEU A 43 11.75 -10.30 -13.35
N SER A 44 12.73 -9.61 -13.94
CA SER A 44 12.48 -8.49 -14.85
C SER A 44 11.51 -8.91 -15.97
N GLY A 45 10.57 -8.02 -16.32
CA GLY A 45 9.49 -8.28 -17.27
C GLY A 45 8.22 -8.89 -16.68
N ILE A 46 8.25 -9.40 -15.43
CA ILE A 46 7.07 -9.96 -14.75
C ILE A 46 6.83 -9.38 -13.34
N LEU A 47 7.52 -8.30 -12.98
CA LEU A 47 7.38 -7.65 -11.66
C LEU A 47 5.91 -7.26 -11.38
N TRP A 48 5.24 -6.73 -12.40
CA TRP A 48 3.87 -6.24 -12.41
C TRP A 48 2.76 -7.26 -12.08
N LEU A 49 3.05 -8.56 -12.24
CA LEU A 49 2.01 -9.61 -12.22
C LEU A 49 1.25 -9.67 -10.89
N GLY A 50 1.94 -9.46 -9.78
CA GLY A 50 1.32 -9.48 -8.45
C GLY A 50 0.40 -8.28 -8.22
N SER A 51 0.83 -7.10 -8.69
CA SER A 51 0.02 -5.87 -8.59
C SER A 51 -1.20 -5.94 -9.49
N TRP A 52 -1.11 -6.54 -10.69
CA TRP A 52 -2.26 -6.75 -11.57
C TRP A 52 -3.34 -7.65 -10.95
N LEU A 53 -2.94 -8.78 -10.35
CA LEU A 53 -3.86 -9.64 -9.60
C LEU A 53 -4.46 -8.90 -8.40
N SER A 54 -3.66 -8.09 -7.71
CA SER A 54 -4.12 -7.30 -6.55
C SER A 54 -5.12 -6.23 -6.94
N ALA A 55 -4.89 -5.52 -8.06
CA ALA A 55 -5.73 -4.45 -8.59
C ALA A 55 -7.11 -4.93 -9.03
N SER A 56 -7.24 -6.20 -9.44
CA SER A 56 -8.52 -6.82 -9.81
C SER A 56 -9.52 -6.89 -8.65
N GLU A 57 -9.06 -6.70 -7.41
CA GLU A 57 -9.87 -6.77 -6.20
C GLU A 57 -9.44 -5.65 -5.23
N PRO A 58 -9.99 -4.43 -5.36
CA PRO A 58 -9.44 -3.26 -4.70
C PRO A 58 -9.74 -3.16 -3.19
N LEU A 59 -10.70 -3.93 -2.65
CA LEU A 59 -11.11 -3.80 -1.25
C LEU A 59 -10.73 -5.01 -0.39
N GLU A 60 -10.68 -6.21 -0.97
CA GLU A 60 -10.25 -7.41 -0.23
C GLU A 60 -8.76 -7.36 0.08
N SER A 61 -8.44 -7.57 1.36
CA SER A 61 -7.05 -7.62 1.85
C SER A 61 -6.25 -6.36 1.50
N TYR A 62 -6.87 -5.19 1.64
CA TYR A 62 -6.33 -3.87 1.24
C TYR A 62 -4.84 -3.62 1.63
N PHE A 63 -4.36 -4.19 2.74
CA PHE A 63 -2.96 -4.10 3.16
C PHE A 63 -1.96 -4.55 2.08
N LYS A 64 -2.39 -5.38 1.10
CA LYS A 64 -1.58 -5.79 -0.05
C LYS A 64 -1.05 -4.60 -0.87
N PHE A 65 -1.84 -3.53 -0.99
CA PHE A 65 -1.40 -2.32 -1.69
C PHE A 65 -0.29 -1.61 -0.93
N ASN A 66 -0.31 -1.65 0.41
CA ASN A 66 0.80 -1.14 1.20
C ASN A 66 2.09 -1.90 0.92
N LEU A 67 2.03 -3.23 0.92
CA LEU A 67 3.20 -4.06 0.60
C LEU A 67 3.70 -3.84 -0.84
N GLY A 68 2.80 -3.58 -1.79
CA GLY A 68 3.15 -3.20 -3.15
C GLY A 68 3.95 -1.89 -3.20
N HIS A 69 3.43 -0.83 -2.59
CA HIS A 69 4.12 0.47 -2.53
C HIS A 69 5.44 0.41 -1.77
N ASP A 70 5.54 -0.35 -0.67
CA ASP A 70 6.80 -0.58 0.04
C ASP A 70 7.84 -1.26 -0.88
N ALA A 71 7.43 -2.28 -1.62
CA ALA A 71 8.31 -2.99 -2.55
C ALA A 71 8.75 -2.09 -3.71
N VAL A 72 7.83 -1.28 -4.26
CA VAL A 72 8.14 -0.26 -5.27
C VAL A 72 9.18 0.71 -4.73
N MET A 73 9.00 1.28 -3.53
CA MET A 73 9.95 2.25 -2.97
C MET A 73 11.34 1.68 -2.81
N ILE A 74 11.46 0.44 -2.30
CA ILE A 74 12.77 -0.22 -2.18
C ILE A 74 13.42 -0.40 -3.55
N CYS A 75 12.66 -0.87 -4.55
CA CYS A 75 13.18 -1.10 -5.89
C CYS A 75 13.53 0.22 -6.59
N ALA A 76 12.60 1.17 -6.68
CA ALA A 76 12.79 2.43 -7.40
C ALA A 76 13.91 3.29 -6.80
N SER A 77 14.09 3.29 -5.47
CA SER A 77 15.18 4.05 -4.84
C SER A 77 16.56 3.42 -4.99
N THR A 78 16.64 2.17 -5.45
CA THR A 78 17.90 1.41 -5.47
C THR A 78 18.24 0.78 -6.82
N GLU A 79 17.30 0.71 -7.75
CA GLU A 79 17.50 0.08 -9.06
C GLU A 79 18.42 0.94 -9.92
N THR A 80 19.43 0.28 -10.51
CA THR A 80 20.45 0.93 -11.34
C THR A 80 20.29 0.58 -12.80
N GLU A 81 19.57 -0.51 -13.12
CA GLU A 81 19.31 -0.94 -14.49
C GLU A 81 18.07 -0.23 -15.06
N PRO A 82 18.21 0.58 -16.13
CA PRO A 82 17.09 1.33 -16.70
C PRO A 82 15.90 0.45 -17.12
N ALA A 83 16.16 -0.75 -17.65
CA ALA A 83 15.09 -1.66 -18.03
C ALA A 83 14.24 -2.11 -16.82
N ARG A 84 14.89 -2.53 -15.73
CA ARG A 84 14.19 -2.93 -14.50
C ARG A 84 13.52 -1.75 -13.82
N TYR A 85 14.10 -0.55 -13.85
CA TYR A 85 13.44 0.64 -13.31
C TYR A 85 12.11 0.89 -14.03
N ARG A 86 12.06 0.74 -15.37
CA ARG A 86 10.80 0.84 -16.11
C ARG A 86 9.79 -0.22 -15.68
N ASP A 87 10.20 -1.47 -15.49
CA ASP A 87 9.30 -2.54 -15.00
C ASP A 87 8.71 -2.22 -13.62
N VAL A 88 9.52 -1.59 -12.73
CA VAL A 88 9.05 -1.15 -11.39
C VAL A 88 8.03 -0.02 -11.51
N ILE A 89 8.25 0.94 -12.42
CA ILE A 89 7.29 2.01 -12.67
C ILE A 89 6.01 1.47 -13.32
N GLU A 90 6.09 0.49 -14.21
CA GLU A 90 4.91 -0.17 -14.78
C GLU A 90 4.05 -0.87 -13.70
N ASP A 91 4.68 -1.56 -12.75
CA ASP A 91 3.98 -2.10 -11.58
C ASP A 91 3.30 -0.99 -10.76
N LEU A 92 4.00 0.13 -10.53
CA LEU A 92 3.47 1.27 -9.80
C LEU A 92 2.27 1.93 -10.52
N GLU A 93 2.28 2.00 -11.86
CA GLU A 93 1.12 2.49 -12.62
C GLU A 93 -0.10 1.57 -12.48
N ILE A 94 0.10 0.24 -12.40
CA ILE A 94 -0.99 -0.70 -12.13
C ILE A 94 -1.55 -0.51 -10.71
N LEU A 95 -0.69 -0.33 -9.71
CA LEU A 95 -1.12 0.04 -8.36
C LEU A 95 -1.87 1.37 -8.38
N ARG A 96 -1.40 2.35 -9.17
CA ARG A 96 -1.99 3.67 -9.29
C ARG A 96 -3.41 3.64 -9.84
N GLU A 97 -3.67 2.82 -10.84
CA GLU A 97 -5.02 2.67 -11.39
C GLU A 97 -6.01 2.22 -10.30
N ALA A 98 -5.58 1.28 -9.45
CA ALA A 98 -6.39 0.78 -8.35
C ALA A 98 -6.51 1.79 -7.20
N THR A 99 -5.44 2.51 -6.84
CA THR A 99 -5.38 3.25 -5.57
C THR A 99 -5.27 4.77 -5.70
N GLY A 100 -5.11 5.31 -6.90
CA GLY A 100 -4.82 6.74 -7.13
C GLY A 100 -5.95 7.68 -6.75
N HIS A 101 -7.13 7.14 -6.51
CA HIS A 101 -8.32 7.86 -6.07
C HIS A 101 -8.68 7.55 -4.61
N HIS A 102 -7.77 6.96 -3.81
CA HIS A 102 -8.06 6.50 -2.45
C HIS A 102 -7.78 7.54 -1.35
N LEU A 103 -7.30 8.74 -1.71
CA LEU A 103 -6.85 9.78 -0.78
C LEU A 103 -5.87 9.21 0.26
N ASN A 104 -4.70 8.78 -0.21
CA ASN A 104 -3.76 8.01 0.61
C ASN A 104 -2.35 8.59 0.50
N ALA A 105 -1.96 9.37 1.52
CA ALA A 105 -0.77 10.19 1.48
C ALA A 105 0.51 9.36 1.31
N TRP A 106 0.51 8.12 1.81
CA TRP A 106 1.61 7.20 1.60
C TRP A 106 1.70 6.78 0.13
N PHE A 107 0.59 6.32 -0.46
CA PHE A 107 0.57 5.84 -1.86
C PHE A 107 0.83 6.97 -2.86
N ASP A 108 0.18 8.13 -2.65
CA ASP A 108 0.37 9.32 -3.45
C ASP A 108 1.80 9.86 -3.33
N GLY A 109 2.37 9.79 -2.12
CA GLY A 109 3.76 10.15 -1.87
C GLY A 109 4.76 9.25 -2.58
N VAL A 110 4.55 7.93 -2.53
CA VAL A 110 5.37 6.93 -3.26
C VAL A 110 5.34 7.21 -4.75
N TYR A 111 4.15 7.46 -5.31
CA TYR A 111 3.99 7.79 -6.72
C TYR A 111 4.74 9.07 -7.10
N ALA A 112 4.55 10.13 -6.32
CA ALA A 112 5.23 11.42 -6.52
C ALA A 112 6.77 11.30 -6.42
N ALA A 113 7.28 10.43 -5.54
CA ALA A 113 8.70 10.18 -5.36
C ALA A 113 9.33 9.40 -6.52
N CYS A 114 8.62 8.41 -7.06
CA CYS A 114 9.12 7.53 -8.12
C CYS A 114 8.90 8.09 -9.54
N VAL A 115 7.92 8.99 -9.70
CA VAL A 115 7.58 9.63 -10.97
C VAL A 115 7.74 11.15 -10.81
N PRO A 116 8.96 11.71 -11.00
CA PRO A 116 9.24 13.11 -10.70
C PRO A 116 8.34 14.11 -11.43
N ALA A 117 7.91 13.79 -12.66
CA ALA A 117 6.97 14.61 -13.42
C ALA A 117 5.60 14.76 -12.73
N ALA A 118 5.23 13.83 -11.85
CA ALA A 118 3.98 13.83 -11.11
C ALA A 118 4.07 14.56 -9.76
N ALA A 119 5.27 14.93 -9.31
CA ALA A 119 5.49 15.55 -8.00
C ALA A 119 4.75 16.88 -7.82
N ALA A 120 4.67 17.70 -8.88
CA ALA A 120 3.95 18.98 -8.84
C ALA A 120 2.44 18.81 -8.64
N THR A 121 1.89 17.70 -9.12
CA THR A 121 0.46 17.37 -9.00
C THR A 121 0.15 16.75 -7.64
N TRP A 122 0.94 15.75 -7.23
CA TRP A 122 0.62 14.95 -6.04
C TRP A 122 1.22 15.50 -4.75
N GLY A 123 2.32 16.26 -4.80
CA GLY A 123 2.91 16.89 -3.62
C GLY A 123 1.91 17.73 -2.82
N PRO A 124 1.13 18.63 -3.46
CA PRO A 124 0.06 19.37 -2.80
C PRO A 124 -1.05 18.48 -2.22
N GLN A 125 -1.44 17.41 -2.92
CA GLN A 125 -2.46 16.48 -2.43
C GLN A 125 -1.98 15.72 -1.19
N VAL A 126 -0.78 15.14 -1.23
CA VAL A 126 -0.17 14.47 -0.08
C VAL A 126 -0.12 15.42 1.12
N ARG A 127 0.28 16.68 0.91
CA ARG A 127 0.27 17.68 1.98
C ARG A 127 -1.14 17.90 2.54
N GLY A 128 -2.13 18.11 1.68
CA GLY A 128 -3.52 18.32 2.09
C GLY A 128 -4.08 17.15 2.89
N GLU A 129 -3.72 15.92 2.54
CA GLU A 129 -4.12 14.72 3.28
C GLU A 129 -3.43 14.61 4.64
N LEU A 130 -2.16 15.01 4.75
CA LEU A 130 -1.47 15.11 6.04
C LEU A 130 -2.05 16.22 6.92
N GLU A 131 -2.41 17.37 6.33
CA GLU A 131 -3.09 18.46 7.03
C GLU A 131 -4.46 18.01 7.53
N ALA A 132 -5.27 17.34 6.70
CA ALA A 132 -6.55 16.76 7.10
C ALA A 132 -6.39 15.74 8.22
N TRP A 133 -5.33 14.91 8.20
CA TRP A 133 -5.05 14.00 9.30
C TRP A 133 -4.86 14.73 10.63
N THR A 134 -4.26 15.92 10.65
CA THR A 134 -4.06 16.69 11.88
C THR A 134 -5.35 17.19 12.53
N LEU A 135 -6.47 17.17 11.81
CA LEU A 135 -7.79 17.53 12.33
C LEU A 135 -8.43 16.41 13.17
N ARG A 136 -7.86 15.21 13.15
CA ARG A 136 -8.34 14.07 13.92
C ARG A 136 -8.05 14.23 15.41
N ASP A 137 -8.90 13.63 16.24
CA ASP A 137 -8.57 13.46 17.65
C ASP A 137 -7.34 12.54 17.77
N ARG A 138 -6.49 12.81 18.76
CA ARG A 138 -5.36 11.93 19.08
C ARG A 138 -5.79 10.69 19.84
N ARG A 139 -7.03 10.64 20.37
CA ARG A 139 -7.62 9.46 21.01
C ARG A 139 -8.38 8.61 20.01
N GLU A 140 -8.22 7.29 20.11
CA GLU A 140 -8.85 6.34 19.20
C GLU A 140 -10.33 6.14 19.56
N HIS A 141 -11.21 6.99 19.03
CA HIS A 141 -12.66 6.82 19.23
C HIS A 141 -13.26 5.85 18.24
N ALA A 142 -14.33 5.17 18.64
CA ALA A 142 -15.13 4.40 17.70
C ALA A 142 -15.73 5.33 16.62
N VAL A 143 -15.77 4.85 15.38
CA VAL A 143 -16.28 5.57 14.22
C VAL A 143 -17.43 4.76 13.62
N ASP A 144 -18.57 5.41 13.41
CA ASP A 144 -19.72 4.87 12.68
C ASP A 144 -20.28 5.94 11.75
N LEU A 145 -20.09 5.75 10.45
CA LEU A 145 -20.45 6.71 9.41
C LEU A 145 -21.71 6.31 8.63
N ARG A 146 -22.41 5.22 9.01
CA ARG A 146 -23.57 4.71 8.25
C ARG A 146 -24.75 5.69 8.19
N GLY A 147 -24.78 6.71 9.05
CA GLY A 147 -25.78 7.77 9.05
C GLY A 147 -25.26 9.15 8.61
N ASP A 148 -23.98 9.27 8.20
CA ASP A 148 -23.42 10.56 7.80
C ASP A 148 -23.91 10.92 6.38
N PRO A 149 -24.72 11.99 6.22
CA PRO A 149 -25.28 12.36 4.92
C PRO A 149 -24.23 12.81 3.89
N SER A 150 -23.00 13.11 4.33
CA SER A 150 -21.89 13.45 3.44
C SER A 150 -21.13 12.24 2.89
N ILE A 151 -21.43 11.02 3.37
CA ILE A 151 -20.75 9.79 2.98
C ILE A 151 -21.76 8.87 2.26
N PRO A 152 -21.94 9.01 0.93
CA PRO A 152 -22.82 8.11 0.18
C PRO A 152 -22.27 6.68 0.24
N THR A 153 -23.17 5.70 0.37
CA THR A 153 -22.82 4.28 0.48
C THR A 153 -23.22 3.48 -0.75
N VAL A 154 -22.62 2.30 -0.90
CA VAL A 154 -22.94 1.31 -1.94
C VAL A 154 -22.76 -0.10 -1.37
N MET A 155 -23.51 -1.07 -1.91
CA MET A 155 -23.27 -2.48 -1.62
C MET A 155 -22.14 -3.00 -2.50
N TYR A 156 -21.10 -3.53 -1.87
CA TYR A 156 -19.94 -4.09 -2.52
C TYR A 156 -19.87 -5.60 -2.31
N THR A 157 -19.62 -6.34 -3.39
CA THR A 157 -19.47 -7.80 -3.35
C THR A 157 -18.08 -8.15 -3.89
N SER A 158 -17.21 -8.65 -3.01
CA SER A 158 -15.86 -9.06 -3.40
C SER A 158 -15.90 -10.26 -4.37
N ALA A 159 -14.95 -10.30 -5.29
CA ALA A 159 -14.76 -11.44 -6.18
C ALA A 159 -14.07 -12.64 -5.48
N GLY A 160 -13.57 -12.46 -4.25
CA GLY A 160 -12.91 -13.51 -3.47
C GLY A 160 -11.55 -13.95 -4.04
N LEU A 161 -10.90 -13.08 -4.81
CA LEU A 161 -9.61 -13.34 -5.46
C LEU A 161 -8.41 -13.08 -4.54
N GLY A 162 -8.62 -12.43 -3.39
CA GLY A 162 -7.56 -11.89 -2.53
C GLY A 162 -7.06 -12.78 -1.40
N GLN A 163 -7.60 -13.99 -1.22
CA GLN A 163 -7.21 -14.88 -0.11
C GLN A 163 -6.98 -16.31 -0.59
N PRO A 164 -5.75 -16.88 -0.45
CA PRO A 164 -5.55 -18.31 -0.52
C PRO A 164 -6.30 -18.96 0.67
N ARG A 165 -7.48 -19.51 0.41
CA ARG A 165 -8.26 -20.21 1.42
C ARG A 165 -7.63 -21.60 1.65
N PRO A 166 -7.46 -22.05 2.91
CA PRO A 166 -7.17 -23.45 3.19
C PRO A 166 -8.24 -24.32 2.52
N SER A 167 -7.83 -25.38 1.81
CA SER A 167 -8.73 -26.26 1.05
C SER A 167 -9.83 -26.94 1.87
N THR A 168 -9.75 -26.84 3.20
CA THR A 168 -10.70 -27.40 4.17
C THR A 168 -11.90 -26.50 4.47
N ILE A 169 -11.90 -25.23 4.02
CA ILE A 169 -13.04 -24.32 4.20
C ILE A 169 -13.83 -24.26 2.88
N PRO A 170 -15.09 -24.73 2.85
CA PRO A 170 -15.90 -24.62 1.64
C PRO A 170 -16.03 -23.15 1.23
N PRO A 171 -15.99 -22.85 -0.08
CA PRO A 171 -16.13 -21.48 -0.56
C PRO A 171 -17.48 -20.93 -0.10
N GLN A 172 -17.46 -20.00 0.86
CA GLN A 172 -18.65 -19.22 1.16
C GLN A 172 -18.94 -18.28 -0.01
N PRO A 173 -20.22 -18.14 -0.41
CA PRO A 173 -20.61 -17.15 -1.40
C PRO A 173 -20.23 -15.75 -0.89
N PRO A 174 -19.77 -14.85 -1.77
CA PRO A 174 -19.39 -13.51 -1.35
C PRO A 174 -20.61 -12.81 -0.77
N THR A 175 -20.46 -12.31 0.46
CA THR A 175 -21.53 -11.59 1.15
C THR A 175 -21.39 -10.11 0.81
N PRO A 176 -22.43 -9.46 0.26
CA PRO A 176 -22.41 -8.02 0.03
C PRO A 176 -22.17 -7.27 1.35
N VAL A 177 -21.25 -6.31 1.33
CA VAL A 177 -20.94 -5.42 2.45
C VAL A 177 -21.25 -3.98 2.07
N GLU A 178 -21.83 -3.22 3.00
CA GLU A 178 -22.02 -1.79 2.79
C GLU A 178 -20.68 -1.05 2.98
N VAL A 179 -20.30 -0.25 1.99
CA VAL A 179 -19.08 0.56 1.98
C VAL A 179 -19.39 1.98 1.52
N ALA A 180 -18.50 2.92 1.80
CA ALA A 180 -18.56 4.24 1.19
C ALA A 180 -18.36 4.12 -0.32
N ARG A 181 -19.11 4.91 -1.09
CA ARG A 181 -19.00 4.97 -2.56
C ARG A 181 -17.71 5.64 -3.04
N TYR A 182 -17.17 6.53 -2.21
CA TYR A 182 -15.93 7.27 -2.43
C TYR A 182 -15.02 7.10 -1.20
N PRO A 183 -13.69 7.28 -1.33
CA PRO A 183 -12.81 7.23 -0.16
C PRO A 183 -13.30 8.19 0.92
N ILE A 184 -13.37 7.70 2.15
CA ILE A 184 -13.76 8.53 3.29
C ILE A 184 -12.67 9.62 3.48
N PRO A 185 -13.05 10.89 3.70
CA PRO A 185 -12.10 11.97 4.02
C PRO A 185 -11.18 11.57 5.17
N VAL A 186 -9.90 11.92 5.09
CA VAL A 186 -8.85 11.43 6.00
C VAL A 186 -9.19 11.70 7.46
N GLU A 187 -9.75 12.86 7.77
CA GLU A 187 -10.16 13.29 9.11
C GLU A 187 -11.33 12.47 9.69
N LYS A 188 -12.13 11.82 8.83
CA LYS A 188 -13.28 10.99 9.24
C LYS A 188 -12.97 9.50 9.31
N ARG A 189 -11.82 9.03 8.82
CA ARG A 189 -11.50 7.60 8.78
C ARG A 189 -11.44 6.99 10.18
N ARG A 190 -11.75 5.71 10.29
CA ARG A 190 -11.50 4.93 11.51
C ARG A 190 -10.02 4.96 11.93
N TYR A 191 -9.78 4.80 13.23
CA TYR A 191 -8.43 4.61 13.77
C TYR A 191 -7.91 3.18 13.52
N SER A 192 -6.59 3.05 13.37
CA SER A 192 -5.91 1.76 13.20
C SER A 192 -4.40 1.94 13.36
N ASP A 193 -3.65 0.92 13.79
CA ASP A 193 -2.18 0.92 13.89
C ASP A 193 -1.39 1.74 12.84
N PHE A 194 -1.74 1.59 11.55
CA PHE A 194 -1.27 2.42 10.43
C PHE A 194 -2.45 2.58 9.47
N MET A 195 -3.01 3.77 9.33
CA MET A 195 -4.20 4.05 8.53
C MET A 195 -3.99 3.79 7.04
N TRP A 196 -2.81 4.08 6.51
CA TRP A 196 -2.59 4.00 5.06
C TRP A 196 -2.60 2.57 4.49
N GLN A 197 -2.49 1.54 5.34
CA GLN A 197 -2.70 0.15 4.95
C GLN A 197 -4.16 -0.33 5.10
N ARG A 198 -5.09 0.56 5.49
CA ARG A 198 -6.49 0.21 5.72
C ARG A 198 -7.39 0.72 4.60
N ASP A 199 -8.37 -0.12 4.28
CA ASP A 199 -9.48 0.18 3.39
C ASP A 199 -10.14 1.54 3.75
N PRO A 200 -10.06 2.54 2.85
CA PRO A 200 -10.57 3.89 3.09
C PRO A 200 -12.09 4.00 2.88
N PHE A 201 -12.78 2.92 2.49
CA PHE A 201 -14.21 2.89 2.22
C PHE A 201 -15.01 2.30 3.39
N ARG A 202 -14.33 1.83 4.44
CA ARG A 202 -15.00 1.19 5.59
C ARG A 202 -15.69 2.21 6.49
N LEU A 203 -17.01 2.07 6.60
CA LEU A 203 -17.89 2.98 7.36
C LEU A 203 -17.79 2.84 8.89
N VAL A 204 -17.41 1.66 9.39
CA VAL A 204 -17.40 1.35 10.81
C VAL A 204 -16.02 0.89 11.27
N GLY A 205 -15.57 1.40 12.41
CA GLY A 205 -14.35 0.98 13.08
C GLY A 205 -14.45 1.11 14.58
N GLY A 206 -13.85 0.17 15.29
CA GLY A 206 -13.66 0.28 16.74
C GLY A 206 -12.61 1.34 17.07
N GLY A 207 -12.55 1.68 18.35
CA GLY A 207 -11.51 2.52 18.93
C GLY A 207 -11.41 2.24 20.43
N ASN A 208 -10.22 2.41 20.99
CA ASN A 208 -10.04 2.47 22.43
C ASN A 208 -9.80 3.92 22.83
N GLY A 209 -10.81 4.61 23.36
CA GLY A 209 -10.71 6.02 23.74
C GLY A 209 -9.63 6.32 24.79
N GLU A 210 -9.14 5.29 25.49
CA GLU A 210 -8.00 5.40 26.42
C GLU A 210 -6.65 5.36 25.70
N ARG A 211 -6.60 4.85 24.46
CA ARG A 211 -5.39 4.76 23.66
C ARG A 211 -5.16 6.07 22.91
N GLN A 212 -3.96 6.61 23.06
CA GLN A 212 -3.49 7.70 22.23
C GLN A 212 -2.79 7.13 20.98
N TYR A 213 -3.11 7.70 19.84
CA TYR A 213 -2.57 7.30 18.56
C TYR A 213 -1.09 7.73 18.41
N PRO A 214 -0.18 6.85 17.95
CA PRO A 214 1.25 7.14 17.90
C PRO A 214 1.65 8.08 16.75
N GLY A 215 0.77 8.32 15.77
CA GLY A 215 1.02 9.26 14.67
C GLY A 215 1.97 8.75 13.59
N VAL A 216 2.20 7.43 13.51
CA VAL A 216 3.02 6.81 12.45
C VAL A 216 2.51 7.16 11.03
N ASP A 217 1.20 7.33 10.90
CA ASP A 217 0.54 7.82 9.67
C ASP A 217 1.12 9.12 9.15
N LEU A 218 1.53 10.04 10.02
CA LEU A 218 2.16 11.28 9.58
C LEU A 218 3.61 11.05 9.18
N LEU A 219 4.35 10.31 9.99
CA LEU A 219 5.81 10.27 9.91
C LEU A 219 6.31 9.77 8.56
N GLN A 220 5.76 8.64 8.09
CA GLN A 220 6.25 7.99 6.88
C GLN A 220 6.05 8.84 5.61
N PRO A 221 4.83 9.28 5.24
CA PRO A 221 4.63 10.19 4.11
C PRO A 221 5.27 11.57 4.32
N TYR A 222 5.34 12.08 5.56
CA TYR A 222 5.98 13.35 5.84
C TYR A 222 7.47 13.32 5.45
N TRP A 223 8.21 12.34 5.97
CA TRP A 223 9.64 12.23 5.70
C TRP A 223 9.94 11.81 4.26
N LEU A 224 9.07 11.02 3.64
CA LEU A 224 9.16 10.74 2.21
C LEU A 224 9.09 12.04 1.40
N GLY A 225 8.08 12.87 1.62
CA GLY A 225 7.94 14.11 0.87
C GLY A 225 9.06 15.11 1.11
N ARG A 226 9.64 15.15 2.32
CA ARG A 226 10.87 15.92 2.59
C ARG A 226 12.08 15.38 1.84
N SER A 227 12.26 14.06 1.81
CA SER A 227 13.42 13.40 1.20
C SER A 227 13.42 13.53 -0.33
N TYR A 228 12.24 13.51 -0.93
CA TYR A 228 12.06 13.59 -2.38
C TYR A 228 11.66 14.99 -2.89
N GLY A 229 11.70 16.01 -2.02
CA GLY A 229 11.48 17.39 -2.41
C GLY A 229 10.05 17.73 -2.83
N LEU A 230 9.05 16.97 -2.37
CA LEU A 230 7.63 17.29 -2.55
C LEU A 230 7.26 18.59 -1.81
N TRP A 231 8.00 18.92 -0.75
CA TRP A 231 7.97 20.20 -0.05
C TRP A 231 9.29 20.48 0.67
N ARG A 232 9.50 21.75 1.04
CA ARG A 232 10.68 22.22 1.77
C ARG A 232 10.32 22.54 3.22
#